data_AF-A0A946LYR6-F1
#
_entry.id   AF-A0A946LYR6-F1
#
_cell.length_a   1.000
_cell.length_b   1.000
_cell.length_c   1.000
_cell.angle_alpha   90.00
_cell.angle_beta   90.00
_cell.angle_gamma   90.00
#
_symmetry.space_group_name_H-M   'P 1'
#
loop_
_entity.id
_entity.type
_entity.pdbx_description
1 polymer ?
#
loop_
_entity_poly.entity_id
_entity_poly.type
_entity_poly.pdbx_seq_one_letter_code
_entity_poly.pdbx_strand_id
1 'polypeptide(L)'
;MSGGHDLGGLSGLGPIAPEPESSEPVFHAEWEKRVFALTMASGSLRRWNLDESRHARERQHPADYLRNSYYENWLAGLETLLVEKGLLSAAELATGVSQGEVSDSEATPLRASDVPQVLSRGGPVEMVIEGAPCFTPGDRVRVCSQDPRAHTRAPVY
;
A
#
# COMPACT_ATOMS: atom_id res chain seq x y z
N MET A 1 10.42 -10.47 2.39
CA MET A 1 10.20 -11.00 1.04
C MET A 1 11.06 -10.23 0.08
N SER A 2 11.96 -10.90 -0.62
CA SER A 2 12.77 -10.28 -1.67
C SER A 2 11.92 -10.11 -2.92
N GLY A 3 11.45 -8.88 -3.18
CA GLY A 3 10.61 -8.53 -4.34
C GLY A 3 11.07 -7.24 -5.00
N GLY A 4 10.36 -6.77 -6.02
CA GLY A 4 10.74 -5.57 -6.79
C GLY A 4 10.78 -4.24 -6.01
N HIS A 5 10.40 -4.25 -4.73
CA HIS A 5 10.32 -3.08 -3.86
C HIS A 5 11.54 -2.91 -2.93
N ASP A 6 12.29 -3.98 -2.64
CA ASP A 6 13.46 -3.92 -1.76
C ASP A 6 14.72 -3.69 -2.61
N LEU A 7 14.99 -2.42 -2.90
CA LEU A 7 16.04 -1.99 -3.83
C LEU A 7 17.29 -1.46 -3.12
N GLY A 8 17.32 -1.48 -1.78
CA GLY A 8 18.42 -0.93 -1.00
C GLY A 8 19.76 -1.62 -1.32
N GLY A 9 20.79 -0.84 -1.59
CA GLY A 9 22.13 -1.35 -1.89
C GLY A 9 22.30 -1.94 -3.30
N LEU A 10 21.26 -1.96 -4.14
CA LEU A 10 21.38 -2.41 -5.53
C LEU A 10 22.16 -1.41 -6.39
N SER A 11 22.91 -1.95 -7.35
CA SER A 11 23.61 -1.18 -8.39
C SER A 11 22.91 -1.35 -9.74
N GLY A 12 23.13 -0.42 -10.67
CA GLY A 12 22.67 -0.56 -12.07
C GLY A 12 21.27 0.00 -12.37
N LEU A 13 20.67 0.78 -11.46
CA LEU A 13 19.38 1.45 -11.69
C LEU A 13 19.49 2.79 -12.45
N GLY A 14 20.70 3.21 -12.80
CA GLY A 14 20.96 4.49 -13.45
C GLY A 14 20.95 5.68 -12.47
N PRO A 15 21.14 6.90 -12.99
CA PRO A 15 21.09 8.12 -12.19
C PRO A 15 19.66 8.47 -11.79
N ILE A 16 19.51 9.21 -10.69
CA ILE A 16 18.23 9.83 -10.32
C ILE A 16 17.92 10.91 -11.36
N ALA A 17 16.72 10.87 -11.94
CA ALA A 17 16.26 11.81 -12.97
C ALA A 17 14.94 12.47 -12.54
N PRO A 18 14.95 13.35 -11.52
CA PRO A 18 13.73 13.99 -11.04
C PRO A 18 13.30 15.13 -11.97
N GLU A 19 12.01 15.38 -12.05
CA GLU A 19 11.50 16.66 -12.55
C GLU A 19 11.87 17.78 -11.55
N PRO A 20 12.01 19.04 -11.98
CA PRO A 20 12.20 20.14 -11.06
C PRO A 20 10.98 20.29 -10.14
N GLU A 21 11.21 20.43 -8.83
CA GLU A 21 10.16 20.56 -7.81
C GLU A 21 9.21 21.75 -8.08
N SER A 22 9.71 22.79 -8.75
CA SER A 22 8.90 23.95 -9.18
C SER A 22 7.91 23.65 -10.31
N SER A 23 8.05 22.52 -11.00
CA SER A 23 7.28 22.16 -12.19
C SER A 23 6.62 20.79 -12.13
N GLU A 24 7.05 19.92 -11.22
CA GLU A 24 6.45 18.59 -11.03
C GLU A 24 5.01 18.74 -10.50
N PRO A 25 4.00 18.24 -11.23
CA PRO A 25 2.63 18.25 -10.73
C PRO A 25 2.44 17.18 -9.65
N VAL A 26 1.48 17.38 -8.74
CA VAL A 26 1.12 16.35 -7.74
C VAL A 26 0.59 15.06 -8.41
N PHE A 27 -0.04 15.21 -9.57
CA PHE A 27 -0.54 14.13 -10.41
C PHE A 27 -0.28 14.49 -11.87
N HIS A 28 0.40 13.61 -12.60
CA HIS A 28 0.70 13.71 -14.02
C HIS A 28 -0.50 13.38 -14.90
N ALA A 29 -1.50 12.66 -14.37
CA ALA A 29 -2.73 12.36 -15.08
C ALA A 29 -3.98 12.31 -14.16
N GLU A 30 -5.16 12.54 -14.76
CA GLU A 30 -6.44 12.49 -14.02
C GLU A 30 -6.75 11.13 -13.40
N TRP A 31 -6.28 10.03 -14.01
CA TRP A 31 -6.49 8.69 -13.47
C TRP A 31 -5.71 8.47 -12.17
N GLU A 32 -4.56 9.12 -12.00
CA GLU A 32 -3.76 9.02 -10.78
C GLU A 32 -4.49 9.63 -9.57
N LYS A 33 -5.13 10.78 -9.78
CA LYS A 33 -6.05 11.41 -8.79
C LYS A 33 -7.15 10.44 -8.39
N ARG A 34 -7.70 9.71 -9.37
CA ARG A 34 -8.77 8.73 -9.14
C ARG A 34 -8.27 7.53 -8.35
N VAL A 35 -7.10 6.97 -8.69
CA VAL A 35 -6.50 5.85 -7.95
C VAL A 35 -6.21 6.25 -6.50
N PHE A 36 -5.65 7.44 -6.28
CA PHE A 36 -5.48 7.99 -4.95
C PHE A 36 -6.81 8.08 -4.19
N ALA A 37 -7.82 8.72 -4.78
CA ALA A 37 -9.12 8.90 -4.16
C ALA A 37 -9.82 7.56 -3.84
N LEU A 38 -9.78 6.60 -4.76
CA LEU A 38 -10.31 5.25 -4.56
C LEU A 38 -9.58 4.53 -3.43
N THR A 39 -8.25 4.59 -3.40
CA THR A 39 -7.45 3.97 -2.33
C THR A 39 -7.83 4.54 -0.96
N MET A 40 -7.98 5.86 -0.85
CA MET A 40 -8.39 6.51 0.40
C MET A 40 -9.82 6.17 0.81
N ALA A 41 -10.75 6.16 -0.15
CA ALA A 41 -12.14 5.78 0.10
C ALA A 41 -12.26 4.31 0.53
N SER A 42 -11.57 3.38 -0.15
CA SER A 42 -11.56 1.97 0.22
C SER A 42 -10.89 1.72 1.57
N GLY A 43 -9.80 2.44 1.89
CA GLY A 43 -9.16 2.35 3.20
C GLY A 43 -10.09 2.75 4.35
N SER A 44 -11.05 3.65 4.11
CA SER A 44 -12.04 4.04 5.11
C SER A 44 -13.02 2.92 5.50
N LEU A 45 -13.12 1.86 4.68
CA LEU A 45 -13.92 0.67 4.98
C LEU A 45 -13.29 -0.19 6.09
N ARG A 46 -12.02 0.04 6.42
CA ARG A 46 -11.27 -0.65 7.49
C ARG A 46 -11.27 -2.18 7.38
N ARG A 47 -11.35 -2.69 6.14
CA ARG A 47 -11.25 -4.14 5.84
C ARG A 47 -9.80 -4.64 5.79
N TRP A 48 -8.84 -3.72 5.76
CA TRP A 48 -7.41 -3.97 5.85
C TRP A 48 -6.68 -2.79 6.49
N ASN A 49 -5.45 -3.02 6.91
CA ASN A 49 -4.54 -1.98 7.40
C ASN A 49 -3.48 -1.56 6.36
N LEU A 50 -2.60 -0.62 6.73
CA LEU A 50 -1.58 -0.11 5.83
C LEU A 50 -0.50 -1.16 5.50
N ASP A 51 -0.22 -2.09 6.41
CA ASP A 51 0.77 -3.14 6.21
C ASP A 51 0.28 -4.17 5.18
N GLU A 52 -1.00 -4.54 5.23
CA GLU A 52 -1.65 -5.34 4.18
C GLU A 52 -1.65 -4.59 2.84
N SER A 53 -1.85 -3.26 2.85
CA SER A 53 -1.77 -2.43 1.63
C SER A 53 -0.37 -2.44 1.01
N ARG A 54 0.68 -2.35 1.83
CA ARG A 54 2.07 -2.49 1.35
C ARG A 54 2.28 -3.88 0.80
N HIS A 55 1.89 -4.90 1.55
CA HIS A 55 2.09 -6.28 1.15
C HIS A 55 1.39 -6.63 -0.17
N ALA A 56 0.18 -6.13 -0.41
CA ALA A 56 -0.51 -6.33 -1.69
C ALA A 56 0.28 -5.76 -2.88
N ARG A 57 0.89 -4.58 -2.72
CA ARG A 57 1.75 -3.98 -3.76
C ARG A 57 3.04 -4.76 -3.95
N GLU A 58 3.61 -5.27 -2.87
CA GLU A 58 4.87 -6.03 -2.87
C GLU A 58 4.74 -7.39 -3.57
N ARG A 59 3.53 -7.98 -3.61
CA ARG A 59 3.25 -9.31 -4.18
C ARG A 59 3.08 -9.33 -5.71
N GLN A 60 3.22 -8.19 -6.36
CA GLN A 60 3.29 -8.13 -7.82
C GLN A 60 4.52 -8.89 -8.33
N HIS A 61 4.48 -9.33 -9.59
CA HIS A 61 5.69 -9.86 -10.23
C HIS A 61 6.77 -8.74 -10.23
N PRO A 62 8.04 -9.02 -9.86
CA PRO A 62 9.05 -7.98 -9.68
C PRO A 62 9.27 -7.09 -10.91
N ALA A 63 9.19 -7.67 -12.11
CA ALA A 63 9.30 -6.91 -13.35
C ALA A 63 8.12 -5.94 -13.58
N ASP A 64 6.91 -6.32 -13.15
CA ASP A 64 5.74 -5.44 -13.26
C ASP A 64 5.86 -4.29 -12.27
N TYR A 65 6.28 -4.56 -11.02
CA TYR A 65 6.49 -3.52 -10.01
C TYR A 65 7.45 -2.42 -10.50
N LEU A 66 8.55 -2.82 -11.12
CA LEU A 66 9.58 -1.89 -11.64
C LEU A 66 9.16 -1.17 -12.93
N ARG A 67 8.27 -1.78 -13.73
CA ARG A 67 7.74 -1.18 -14.95
C ARG A 67 6.60 -0.20 -14.66
N ASN A 68 5.79 -0.50 -13.66
CA ASN A 68 4.65 0.31 -13.27
C ASN A 68 5.10 1.68 -12.75
N SER A 69 4.39 2.72 -13.16
CA SER A 69 4.41 4.01 -12.50
C SER A 69 3.94 3.90 -11.04
N TYR A 70 4.16 4.97 -10.28
CA TYR A 70 3.82 5.01 -8.87
C TYR A 70 2.35 4.67 -8.60
N TYR A 71 1.42 5.27 -9.34
CA TYR A 71 0.00 5.02 -9.14
C TYR A 71 -0.50 3.73 -9.79
N GLU A 72 0.19 3.17 -10.78
CA GLU A 72 -0.09 1.80 -11.24
C GLU A 72 0.21 0.77 -10.14
N ASN A 73 1.32 0.94 -9.42
CA ASN A 73 1.62 0.11 -8.25
C ASN A 73 0.55 0.24 -7.15
N TRP A 74 -0.03 1.44 -6.96
CA TRP A 74 -1.15 1.62 -6.04
C TRP A 74 -2.41 0.90 -6.50
N LEU A 75 -2.76 1.02 -7.77
CA LEU A 75 -3.93 0.39 -8.36
C LEU A 75 -3.85 -1.13 -8.25
N ALA A 76 -2.72 -1.73 -8.64
CA ALA A 76 -2.52 -3.19 -8.55
C ALA A 76 -2.70 -3.72 -7.11
N GLY A 77 -2.17 -3.00 -6.12
CA GLY A 77 -2.36 -3.36 -4.71
C GLY A 77 -3.82 -3.20 -4.24
N LEU A 78 -4.51 -2.15 -4.68
CA LEU A 78 -5.92 -1.90 -4.35
C LEU A 78 -6.82 -2.99 -4.95
N GLU A 79 -6.66 -3.30 -6.23
CA GLU A 79 -7.42 -4.35 -6.92
C GLU A 79 -7.26 -5.71 -6.25
N THR A 80 -6.02 -6.06 -5.89
CA THR A 80 -5.71 -7.29 -5.14
C THR A 80 -6.50 -7.35 -3.83
N LEU A 81 -6.47 -6.27 -3.03
CA LEU A 81 -7.17 -6.24 -1.75
C LEU A 81 -8.69 -6.26 -1.88
N LEU A 82 -9.25 -5.56 -2.86
CA LEU A 82 -10.69 -5.56 -3.10
C LEU A 82 -11.20 -6.98 -3.38
N VAL A 83 -10.45 -7.76 -4.16
CA VAL A 83 -10.80 -9.16 -4.45
C VAL A 83 -10.57 -10.06 -3.23
N GLU A 84 -9.41 -9.98 -2.56
CA GLU A 84 -9.09 -10.83 -1.41
C GLU A 84 -10.02 -10.64 -0.22
N LYS A 85 -10.55 -9.43 -0.05
CA LYS A 85 -11.51 -9.11 1.00
C LYS A 85 -12.96 -9.35 0.59
N GLY A 86 -13.17 -9.84 -0.63
CA GLY A 86 -14.51 -10.11 -1.16
C GLY A 86 -15.35 -8.84 -1.24
N LEU A 87 -14.76 -7.69 -1.57
CA LEU A 87 -15.46 -6.44 -1.86
C LEU A 87 -15.74 -6.27 -3.36
N LEU A 88 -15.00 -6.98 -4.19
CA LEU A 88 -15.28 -7.20 -5.61
C LEU A 88 -14.97 -8.66 -5.96
N SER A 89 -15.69 -9.22 -6.92
CA SER A 89 -15.26 -10.46 -7.57
C SER A 89 -14.24 -10.17 -8.67
N ALA A 90 -13.44 -11.17 -9.04
CA ALA A 90 -12.52 -11.04 -10.17
C ALA A 90 -13.26 -10.73 -11.49
N ALA A 91 -14.50 -11.25 -11.65
CA ALA A 91 -15.33 -10.98 -12.82
C ALA A 91 -15.84 -9.53 -12.84
N GLU A 92 -16.28 -8.99 -11.70
CA GLU A 92 -16.68 -7.58 -11.60
C GLU A 92 -15.51 -6.64 -11.89
N LEU A 93 -14.32 -6.96 -11.38
CA LEU A 93 -13.13 -6.18 -11.66
C LEU A 93 -12.77 -6.21 -13.16
N ALA A 94 -12.79 -7.40 -13.79
CA ALA A 94 -12.44 -7.55 -15.19
C ALA A 94 -13.45 -6.92 -16.16
N THR A 95 -14.73 -6.90 -15.81
CA THR A 95 -15.82 -6.41 -16.67
C THR A 95 -16.22 -4.96 -16.37
N GLY A 96 -15.93 -4.46 -15.16
CA GLY A 96 -16.45 -3.19 -14.67
C GLY A 96 -17.96 -3.19 -14.40
N VAL A 97 -18.60 -4.37 -14.40
CA VAL A 97 -20.06 -4.51 -14.25
C VAL A 97 -20.34 -5.29 -12.97
N SER A 98 -21.06 -4.67 -12.02
CA SER A 98 -21.49 -5.34 -10.79
C SER A 98 -22.38 -6.53 -11.12
N GLN A 99 -22.09 -7.66 -10.48
CA GLN A 99 -22.86 -8.91 -10.61
C GLN A 99 -23.84 -9.10 -9.44
N GLY A 100 -23.81 -8.21 -8.44
CA GLY A 100 -24.68 -8.27 -7.26
C GLY A 100 -24.35 -9.40 -6.27
N GLU A 101 -23.33 -10.21 -6.55
CA GLU A 101 -22.89 -11.33 -5.71
C GLU A 101 -22.09 -10.87 -4.49
N VAL A 102 -21.47 -9.69 -4.57
CA VAL A 102 -20.61 -9.15 -3.53
C VAL A 102 -21.36 -8.11 -2.72
N SER A 103 -21.78 -8.49 -1.52
CA SER A 103 -22.41 -7.58 -0.56
C SER A 103 -21.67 -7.65 0.77
N ASP A 104 -20.78 -6.69 0.97
CA ASP A 104 -20.46 -6.27 2.32
C ASP A 104 -21.59 -5.35 2.80
N SER A 105 -22.66 -5.96 3.32
CA SER A 105 -23.88 -5.25 3.74
C SER A 105 -23.63 -4.20 4.82
N GLU A 106 -22.46 -4.23 5.47
CA GLU A 106 -22.06 -3.29 6.52
C GLU A 106 -21.14 -2.17 6.01
N ALA A 107 -20.65 -2.25 4.77
CA ALA A 107 -19.80 -1.21 4.18
C ALA A 107 -20.57 0.09 3.99
N THR A 108 -20.20 1.12 4.73
CA THR A 108 -20.74 2.48 4.55
C THR A 108 -19.77 3.30 3.69
N PRO A 109 -20.18 3.83 2.54
CA PRO A 109 -19.32 4.68 1.71
C PRO A 109 -18.88 5.95 2.45
N LEU A 110 -17.60 6.31 2.32
CA LEU A 110 -17.10 7.60 2.81
C LEU A 110 -17.74 8.74 2.04
N ARG A 111 -18.45 9.62 2.74
CA ARG A 111 -19.05 10.80 2.14
C ARG A 111 -18.00 11.90 1.94
N ALA A 112 -18.16 12.68 0.88
CA ALA A 112 -17.26 13.79 0.58
C ALA A 112 -17.16 14.81 1.74
N SER A 113 -18.25 15.04 2.47
CA SER A 113 -18.28 15.93 3.65
C SER A 113 -17.35 15.47 4.77
N ASP A 114 -17.09 14.17 4.86
CA ASP A 114 -16.40 13.56 6.00
C ASP A 114 -14.89 13.40 5.72
N VAL A 115 -14.47 13.52 4.45
CA VAL A 115 -13.08 13.37 4.00
C VAL A 115 -12.09 14.24 4.80
N PRO A 116 -12.29 15.56 4.99
CA PRO A 116 -11.32 16.39 5.70
C PRO A 116 -11.11 15.95 7.16
N GLN A 117 -12.18 15.46 7.80
CA GLN A 117 -12.10 14.97 9.18
C GLN A 117 -11.37 13.63 9.25
N VAL A 118 -11.67 12.70 8.34
CA VAL A 118 -11.01 11.39 8.29
C VAL A 118 -9.51 11.54 8.04
N LEU A 119 -9.12 12.39 7.08
CA LEU A 119 -7.70 12.61 6.76
C LEU A 119 -6.94 13.30 7.89
N SER A 120 -7.55 14.28 8.57
CA SER A 120 -6.88 15.00 9.67
C SER A 120 -6.68 14.16 10.94
N ARG A 121 -7.51 13.14 11.16
CA ARG A 121 -7.36 12.21 12.30
C ARG A 121 -6.15 11.28 12.17
N GLY A 122 -5.75 10.94 10.94
CA GLY A 122 -4.68 9.97 10.68
C GLY A 122 -5.01 8.55 11.16
N GLY A 123 -3.96 7.73 11.28
CA GLY A 123 -4.04 6.33 11.73
C GLY A 123 -2.94 6.03 12.74
N PRO A 124 -3.14 6.28 14.05
CA PRO A 124 -2.14 6.00 15.07
C PRO A 124 -1.89 4.48 15.16
N VAL A 125 -0.61 4.12 15.21
CA VAL A 125 -0.15 2.71 15.34
C VAL A 125 0.47 2.43 16.71
N GLU A 126 0.51 3.43 17.59
CA GLU A 126 0.96 3.26 18.96
C GLU A 126 0.01 2.34 19.72
N MET A 127 0.59 1.34 20.39
CA MET A 127 -0.15 0.37 21.19
C MET A 127 0.47 0.30 22.58
N VAL A 128 -0.37 0.09 23.59
CA VAL A 128 0.11 -0.23 24.93
C VAL A 128 0.58 -1.68 24.93
N ILE A 129 1.84 -1.90 25.27
CA ILE A 129 2.46 -3.23 25.33
C ILE A 129 2.78 -3.55 26.79
N GLU A 130 2.42 -4.76 27.21
CA GLU A 130 2.82 -5.30 28.52
C GLU A 130 4.25 -5.86 28.41
N GLY A 131 5.20 -5.23 29.11
CA GLY A 131 6.59 -5.66 29.17
C GLY A 131 7.58 -4.54 28.93
N ALA A 132 8.75 -4.65 29.56
CA ALA A 132 9.85 -3.72 29.33
C ALA A 132 10.51 -4.01 27.96
N PRO A 133 11.00 -2.98 27.24
CA PRO A 133 11.80 -3.18 26.04
C PRO A 133 13.01 -4.09 26.28
N CYS A 134 13.31 -4.99 25.34
CA CYS A 134 14.43 -5.92 25.46
C CYS A 134 15.82 -5.27 25.29
N PHE A 135 15.87 -4.03 24.77
CA PHE A 135 17.09 -3.30 24.46
C PHE A 135 17.00 -1.85 24.94
N THR A 136 18.16 -1.25 25.17
CA THR A 136 18.32 0.15 25.59
C THR A 136 19.29 0.90 24.65
N PRO A 137 19.22 2.25 24.60
CA PRO A 137 20.16 3.03 23.79
C PRO A 137 21.62 2.73 24.17
N GLY A 138 22.42 2.28 23.19
CA GLY A 138 23.82 1.91 23.37
C GLY A 138 24.10 0.41 23.25
N ASP A 139 23.07 -0.44 23.31
CA ASP A 139 23.23 -1.88 23.11
C ASP A 139 23.70 -2.22 21.70
N ARG A 140 24.62 -3.18 21.59
CA ARG A 140 25.01 -3.77 20.31
C ARG A 140 24.05 -4.89 19.97
N VAL A 141 23.30 -4.71 18.89
CA VAL A 141 22.34 -5.71 18.40
C VAL A 141 22.79 -6.27 17.06
N ARG A 142 22.25 -7.44 16.71
CA ARG A 142 22.38 -8.05 15.39
C ARG A 142 20.98 -8.28 14.84
N VAL A 143 20.71 -7.75 13.65
CA VAL A 143 19.45 -8.02 12.94
C VAL A 143 19.39 -9.50 12.60
N CYS A 144 18.25 -10.13 12.87
CA CYS A 144 18.05 -11.53 12.54
C CYS A 144 18.08 -11.73 11.02
N SER A 145 18.90 -12.66 10.54
CA SER A 145 18.86 -13.06 9.14
C SER A 145 17.62 -13.91 8.89
N GLN A 146 16.66 -13.35 8.16
CA GLN A 146 15.42 -14.02 7.78
C GLN A 146 15.16 -13.78 6.30
N ASP A 147 14.66 -14.79 5.60
CA ASP A 147 14.03 -14.62 4.28
C ASP A 147 12.52 -14.83 4.43
N PRO A 148 11.79 -13.84 4.99
CA PRO A 148 10.37 -14.01 5.22
C PRO A 148 9.65 -14.03 3.87
N ARG A 149 8.90 -15.11 3.61
CA ARG A 149 7.97 -15.18 2.48
C ARG A 149 6.80 -14.18 2.60
N ALA A 150 6.56 -13.65 3.81
CA ALA A 150 5.52 -12.67 4.11
C ALA A 150 6.06 -11.23 4.15
N HIS A 151 5.16 -10.27 4.38
CA HIS A 151 5.49 -8.87 4.60
C HIS A 151 6.53 -8.71 5.73
N THR A 152 7.51 -7.85 5.51
CA THR A 152 8.51 -7.46 6.52
C THR A 152 8.93 -6.02 6.30
N ARG A 153 9.42 -5.39 7.36
CA ARG A 153 10.04 -4.06 7.32
C ARG A 153 11.56 -4.11 7.53
N ALA A 154 12.14 -5.31 7.65
CA ALA A 154 13.58 -5.52 7.64
C ALA A 154 14.05 -5.68 6.17
N PRO A 155 14.79 -4.70 5.62
CA PRO A 155 15.34 -4.80 4.28
C PRO A 155 16.50 -5.82 4.21
N VAL A 156 16.86 -6.23 3.01
CA VAL A 156 17.90 -7.25 2.77
C VAL A 156 19.34 -6.76 3.06
N TYR A 157 19.61 -5.45 2.96
CA TYR A 157 20.97 -4.87 3.06
C TYR A 157 21.51 -4.70 4.49
#